data_AF-A0A165X506-F1
#
_entry.id   AF-A0A165X506-F1
#
_cell.length_a   1.000
_cell.length_b   1.000
_cell.length_c   1.000
_cell.angle_alpha   90.00
_cell.angle_beta   90.00
_cell.angle_gamma   90.00
#
_symmetry.space_group_name_H-M   'P 1'
#
loop_
_entity.id
_entity.type
_entity.pdbx_description
1 polymer ?
#
loop_
_entity_poly.entity_id
_entity_poly.type
_entity_poly.pdbx_seq_one_letter_code
_entity_poly.pdbx_strand_id
1 'polypeptide(L)' 'RPPEVAAWIKRHRILERAPDVEDVDLFISQMQDWYVAAQPAGRGDALPFNRDMLDADSWTCLIRGGGNGWQIFLIALTWW' A
#
# COMPACT_ATOMS: atom_id res chain seq x y z
N ARG A 1 2.51 3.87 -3.77
CA ARG A 1 2.32 2.51 -4.33
C ARG A 1 3.36 2.29 -5.42
N PRO A 2 3.95 1.08 -5.50
CA PRO A 2 4.93 0.75 -6.52
C PRO A 2 4.39 0.92 -7.95
N PRO A 3 5.23 1.32 -8.94
CA PRO A 3 4.85 1.45 -10.34
C PRO A 3 4.30 0.15 -10.96
N GLU A 4 4.82 -1.00 -10.56
CA GLU A 4 4.44 -2.35 -11.00
C GLU A 4 2.97 -2.61 -10.66
N VAL A 5 2.58 -2.25 -9.42
CA VAL A 5 1.20 -2.36 -8.94
C VAL A 5 0.28 -1.44 -9.75
N ALA A 6 0.73 -0.20 -10.04
CA ALA A 6 -0.05 0.74 -10.84
C ALA A 6 -0.24 0.24 -12.28
N ALA A 7 0.79 -0.35 -12.89
CA ALA A 7 0.72 -0.95 -14.22
C ALA A 7 -0.21 -2.18 -14.25
N TRP A 8 -0.13 -3.05 -13.24
CA TRP A 8 -1.01 -4.21 -13.09
C TRP A 8 -2.48 -3.82 -12.94
N ILE A 9 -2.79 -2.77 -12.16
CA ILE A 9 -4.15 -2.24 -12.05
C ILE A 9 -4.68 -1.74 -13.40
N LYS A 10 -3.86 -1.02 -14.17
CA LYS A 10 -4.23 -0.55 -15.52
C LYS A 10 -4.49 -1.71 -16.48
N ARG A 11 -3.87 -2.88 -16.24
CA ARG A 11 -4.05 -4.13 -17.01
C ARG A 11 -5.15 -5.03 -16.42
N HIS A 12 -6.18 -4.42 -15.83
CA HIS A 12 -7.37 -5.10 -15.32
C HIS A 12 -7.15 -6.04 -14.11
N ARG A 13 -6.00 -5.96 -13.42
CA ARG A 13 -5.75 -6.70 -12.16
C ARG A 13 -5.83 -8.23 -12.31
N ILE A 14 -5.35 -8.77 -13.43
CA ILE A 14 -5.32 -10.21 -13.68
C ILE A 14 -4.25 -10.85 -12.79
N LEU A 15 -4.63 -11.65 -11.79
CA LEU A 15 -3.71 -12.22 -10.80
C LEU A 15 -2.62 -13.12 -11.40
N GLU A 16 -2.98 -13.93 -12.40
CA GLU A 16 -2.04 -14.79 -13.15
C GLU A 16 -0.98 -13.99 -13.92
N ARG A 17 -1.18 -12.68 -14.08
CA ARG A 17 -0.27 -11.73 -14.72
C ARG A 17 0.29 -10.73 -13.71
N ALA A 18 0.51 -11.17 -12.47
CA ALA A 18 1.30 -10.41 -11.52
C ALA A 18 2.64 -10.01 -12.17
N PRO A 19 3.09 -8.77 -12.01
CA PRO A 19 4.35 -8.32 -12.58
C PRO A 19 5.51 -9.04 -11.91
N ASP A 20 6.56 -9.31 -12.69
CA ASP A 20 7.82 -9.78 -12.14
C ASP A 20 8.52 -8.61 -11.44
N VAL A 21 9.04 -8.85 -10.24
CA VAL A 21 9.69 -7.82 -9.41
C VAL A 21 11.20 -7.96 -9.60
N GLU A 22 11.77 -7.12 -10.46
CA GLU A 22 13.20 -7.18 -10.80
C GLU A 22 14.10 -6.76 -9.62
N ASP A 23 13.72 -5.71 -8.90
CA ASP A 23 14.42 -5.18 -7.73
C ASP A 23 13.52 -5.27 -6.49
N VAL A 24 13.71 -6.36 -5.73
CA VAL A 24 12.91 -6.66 -4.54
C VAL A 24 13.12 -5.62 -3.44
N ASP A 25 14.34 -5.13 -3.24
CA ASP A 25 14.65 -4.15 -2.19
C ASP A 25 13.96 -2.81 -2.49
N LEU A 26 14.03 -2.36 -3.73
CA LEU A 26 13.31 -1.16 -4.17
C LEU A 26 11.79 -1.34 -4.05
N PHE A 27 11.26 -2.49 -4.45
CA PHE A 27 9.84 -2.79 -4.35
C PHE A 27 9.35 -2.76 -2.90
N ILE A 28 10.09 -3.38 -1.97
CA ILE A 28 9.77 -3.37 -0.54
C ILE A 28 9.81 -1.95 0.01
N SER A 29 10.82 -1.13 -0.35
CA SER A 29 10.89 0.27 0.06
C SER A 29 9.64 1.06 -0.39
N GLN A 30 9.22 0.88 -1.64
CA GLN A 30 8.03 1.55 -2.17
C GLN A 30 6.72 1.05 -1.56
N MET A 31 6.67 -0.22 -1.15
CA MET A 31 5.56 -0.79 -0.39
C MET A 31 5.52 -0.19 1.03
N GLN A 32 6.66 0.01 1.68
CA GLN A 32 6.75 0.69 2.98
C GLN A 32 6.27 2.15 2.86
N ASP A 33 6.74 2.90 1.86
CA ASP A 33 6.29 4.28 1.61
C ASP A 33 4.77 4.34 1.38
N TRP A 34 4.23 3.35 0.66
CA TRP A 34 2.79 3.25 0.47
C TRP A 34 2.05 2.97 1.79
N TYR A 35 2.59 2.09 2.63
CA TYR A 35 2.04 1.77 3.95
C TYR A 35 2.04 3.00 4.88
N VAL A 36 3.14 3.77 4.90
CA VAL A 36 3.27 5.04 5.63
C VAL A 36 2.24 6.06 5.15
N ALA A 37 2.12 6.26 3.84
CA ALA A 37 1.15 7.21 3.27
C ALA A 37 -0.33 6.80 3.47
N ALA A 38 -0.58 5.55 3.85
CA ALA A 38 -1.91 5.04 4.20
C ALA A 38 -2.23 5.15 5.70
N GLN A 39 -1.25 5.47 6.55
CA GLN A 39 -1.51 5.70 7.97
C GLN A 39 -2.17 7.06 8.21
N PRO A 40 -2.98 7.18 9.27
CA PRO A 40 -3.45 8.47 9.74
C PRO A 40 -2.28 9.28 10.32
N ALA A 41 -2.30 10.61 10.14
CA ALA A 41 -1.18 11.49 10.49
C ALA A 41 -0.72 11.37 11.95
N GLY A 42 -1.62 11.03 12.88
CA GLY A 42 -1.29 10.83 14.30
C GLY A 42 -0.36 9.65 14.59
N ARG A 43 -0.10 8.76 13.62
CA ARG A 43 0.85 7.65 13.76
C ARG A 43 2.32 8.05 13.56
N GLY A 44 2.58 9.20 12.94
CA GLY A 44 3.90 9.59 12.44
C GLY A 44 4.25 8.94 11.11
N ASP A 45 5.45 9.24 10.62
CA ASP A 45 6.02 8.78 9.34
C ASP A 45 7.14 7.74 9.51
N ALA A 46 7.71 7.62 10.71
CA ALA A 46 8.74 6.65 11.04
C ALA A 46 8.16 5.29 11.48
N LEU A 47 8.77 4.21 10.98
CA LEU A 47 8.51 2.87 11.47
C LEU A 47 9.40 2.58 12.70
N PRO A 48 8.88 1.89 13.74
CA PRO A 48 7.49 1.48 13.91
C PRO A 48 6.58 2.66 14.27
N PHE A 49 5.35 2.65 13.74
CA PHE A 49 4.38 3.70 14.03
C PHE A 49 3.96 3.76 15.50
N ASN A 50 3.54 4.96 15.94
CA ASN A 50 2.88 5.14 17.22
C ASN A 50 1.63 4.23 17.30
N ARG A 51 1.44 3.56 18.44
CA ARG A 51 0.34 2.64 18.72
C ARG A 51 -0.79 3.24 19.56
N ASP A 52 -0.68 4.51 19.92
CA ASP A 52 -1.71 5.23 20.64
C ASP A 52 -3.06 5.16 19.92
N MET A 53 -4.14 5.19 20.72
CA MET A 53 -5.49 5.19 20.19
C MET A 53 -5.78 6.52 19.49
N LEU A 54 -6.24 6.43 18.24
CA LEU A 54 -6.64 7.57 17.44
C LEU A 54 -8.15 7.61 17.30
N ASP A 55 -8.69 8.82 17.14
CA ASP A 55 -10.11 9.02 16.85
C ASP A 55 -10.48 8.41 15.49
N ALA A 56 -11.73 7.95 15.38
CA ALA A 56 -12.24 7.32 14.16
C ALA A 56 -12.04 8.18 12.91
N ASP A 57 -12.23 9.50 13.03
CA ASP A 57 -12.09 10.46 11.94
C ASP A 57 -10.66 10.58 11.40
N SER A 58 -9.66 10.17 12.18
CA SER A 58 -8.25 10.15 11.74
C SER A 58 -8.04 9.19 10.55
N TRP A 59 -8.86 8.15 10.45
CA TRP A 59 -8.76 7.10 9.42
C TRP A 59 -9.44 7.44 8.09
N THR A 60 -9.99 8.65 7.97
CA THR A 60 -10.57 9.14 6.70
C THR A 60 -9.59 9.09 5.53
N CYS A 61 -8.27 9.12 5.79
CA CYS A 61 -7.21 8.92 4.80
C CYS A 61 -7.29 7.56 4.07
N LEU A 62 -7.91 6.54 4.66
CA LEU A 62 -8.17 5.24 4.04
C LEU A 62 -9.39 5.25 3.11
N ILE A 63 -10.24 6.26 3.20
CA ILE A 63 -11.45 6.46 2.36
C ILE A 63 -11.06 7.07 0.99
N ARG A 64 -9.85 6.80 0.50
CA ARG A 64 -9.43 7.25 -0.84
C ARG A 64 -10.13 6.39 -1.91
N GLY A 65 -10.64 7.05 -2.95
CA GLY A 65 -11.57 6.47 -3.92
C GLY A 65 -11.14 5.15 -4.58
N GLY A 66 -12.08 4.21 -4.65
CA GLY A 66 -11.93 2.87 -5.24
C GLY A 66 -11.95 1.78 -4.16
N GLY A 67 -12.99 0.92 -4.17
CA GLY A 67 -13.33 0.02 -3.07
C GLY A 67 -12.31 -1.06 -2.66
N ASN A 68 -11.11 -1.09 -3.26
CA ASN A 68 -10.15 -2.18 -3.09
C ASN A 68 -8.74 -1.72 -2.64
N GLY A 69 -8.54 -0.47 -2.21
CA GLY A 69 -7.20 0.07 -1.92
C GLY A 69 -6.32 -0.82 -1.03
N TRP A 70 -6.82 -1.22 0.14
CA TRP A 70 -6.13 -2.13 1.04
C TRP A 70 -6.00 -3.56 0.49
N GLN A 71 -7.01 -4.05 -0.21
CA GLN A 71 -6.96 -5.38 -0.83
C GLN A 71 -5.84 -5.45 -1.88
N ILE A 72 -5.67 -4.41 -2.70
CA ILE A 72 -4.58 -4.33 -3.69
C ILE A 72 -3.22 -4.35 -2.98
N PHE A 73 -3.06 -3.62 -1.87
CA PHE A 73 -1.82 -3.64 -1.11
C PHE A 73 -1.50 -5.06 -0.61
N LEU A 74 -2.48 -5.78 -0.07
CA LEU A 74 -2.30 -7.17 0.38
C LEU A 74 -1.92 -8.10 -0.77
N ILE A 75 -2.54 -7.96 -1.95
CA ILE A 75 -2.19 -8.74 -3.14
C ILE A 75 -0.76 -8.44 -3.59
N ALA A 76 -0.37 -7.17 -3.60
CA ALA A 76 0.98 -6.77 -4.00
C ALA A 76 2.07 -7.30 -3.04
N LEU A 77 1.75 -7.49 -1.76
CA LEU A 77 2.65 -8.11 -0.80
C LEU A 77 2.92 -9.60 -1.08
N THR A 78 2.07 -10.30 -1.84
CA THR A 78 2.28 -11.73 -2.15
C THR A 78 3.11 -11.96 -3.41
N TRP A 79 3.64 -10.90 -4.02
CA TRP A 79 4.48 -11.00 -5.22
C TRP A 79 5.95 -11.30 -4.90
N TRP A 80 6.31 -11.26 -3.62
CA TRP A 80 7.57 -11.67 -3.04
C TRP A 80 7.32 -12.51 -1.77
#